data_AF-A0A2A2WNY7-F1
#
_entry.id   AF-A0A2A2WNY7-F1
#
_cell.length_a   1.000
_cell.length_b   1.000
_cell.length_c   1.000
_cell.angle_alpha   90.00
_cell.angle_beta   90.00
_cell.angle_gamma   90.00
#
_symmetry.space_group_name_H-M   'P 1'
#
loop_
_entity.id
_entity.type
_entity.pdbx_description
1 polymer ?
#
loop_
_entity_poly.entity_id
_entity_poly.type
_entity_poly.pdbx_seq_one_letter_code
_entity_poly.pdbx_strand_id
1 'polypeptide(L)'
;MTRTRSTTGVATLLVAALIAGGCASGDGASGPGDTADQETVAERDDHHYERVSYPTRGESDPAQNWGDLYLPAGRHAVDSVPLVVLIHGGSWASQLGAEVMNPFAEDLVDRGMAVYNIEYRRVGSGGGWPTTFSDVADALDHVIRLDEQYPEITTDDELVVGHSAGAQLAMWSGTRHSLDDDEVGSDPAFRPTRVVSLAGPLDMVYAATHGDDRIVSALGGSPSEVPDRYTSVDPIQNIDPRIPVVAVHGTADTMVSPENSIRYIDAVTQRSGIGALVLADGEDHVSLVSADSAHYQQILDIISETSDKTVDELARQHSR
;
A
#
# COMPACT_ATOMS: atom_id res chain seq x y z
N MET A 1 41.77 2.85 -57.51
CA MET A 1 40.56 2.50 -58.28
C MET A 1 39.38 2.94 -57.43
N THR A 2 38.44 3.82 -57.77
CA THR A 2 38.13 4.67 -58.94
C THR A 2 37.01 5.58 -58.39
N ARG A 3 37.28 6.87 -58.09
CA ARG A 3 36.86 8.06 -58.85
C ARG A 3 35.34 8.40 -58.89
N THR A 4 35.03 9.64 -58.43
CA THR A 4 34.14 10.69 -59.01
C THR A 4 32.60 10.49 -59.02
N ARG A 5 31.79 11.34 -58.34
CA ARG A 5 31.27 12.72 -58.62
C ARG A 5 29.86 12.74 -59.26
N SER A 6 28.94 13.55 -58.70
CA SER A 6 28.02 14.54 -59.36
C SER A 6 26.78 14.76 -58.45
N THR A 7 26.52 15.89 -57.78
CA THR A 7 25.87 17.17 -58.23
C THR A 7 24.66 16.95 -59.16
N THR A 8 23.47 17.56 -59.03
CA THR A 8 23.10 18.99 -58.86
C THR A 8 21.56 19.08 -58.70
N GLY A 9 21.02 20.15 -58.09
CA GLY A 9 19.61 20.53 -58.32
C GLY A 9 18.95 21.42 -57.25
N VAL A 10 19.15 22.73 -57.34
CA VAL A 10 18.44 23.79 -56.60
C VAL A 10 17.16 24.17 -57.36
N ALA A 11 16.04 24.41 -56.66
CA ALA A 11 15.02 25.36 -57.09
C ALA A 11 14.17 25.86 -55.91
N THR A 12 14.40 27.11 -55.53
CA THR A 12 13.57 27.94 -54.65
C THR A 12 12.33 28.42 -55.41
N LEU A 13 11.16 28.47 -54.77
CA LEU A 13 10.08 29.37 -55.20
C LEU A 13 9.30 29.89 -53.99
N LEU A 14 9.59 31.15 -53.66
CA LEU A 14 8.76 32.05 -52.88
C LEU A 14 7.64 32.58 -53.77
N VAL A 15 6.39 32.53 -53.30
CA VAL A 15 5.33 33.44 -53.74
C VAL A 15 4.58 33.93 -52.51
N ALA A 16 4.61 35.24 -52.31
CA ALA A 16 3.78 35.97 -51.35
C ALA A 16 2.89 36.95 -52.13
N ALA A 17 1.59 37.01 -51.79
CA ALA A 17 0.69 38.15 -51.99
C ALA A 17 -0.67 37.83 -51.34
N LEU A 18 -1.02 38.47 -50.21
CA LEU A 18 -1.94 39.63 -50.08
C LEU A 18 -3.41 39.27 -49.76
N ILE A 19 -3.67 39.29 -48.44
CA ILE A 19 -4.82 39.80 -47.67
C ILE A 19 -6.08 40.26 -48.45
N ALA A 20 -7.22 39.66 -48.09
CA ALA A 20 -8.50 40.35 -47.98
C ALA A 20 -9.23 39.86 -46.71
N GLY A 21 -9.68 40.81 -45.89
CA GLY A 21 -10.29 40.56 -44.59
C GLY A 21 -11.75 40.11 -44.67
N GLY A 22 -12.19 39.45 -43.61
CA GLY A 22 -13.58 39.15 -43.31
C GLY A 22 -13.73 38.89 -41.81
N CYS A 23 -14.17 39.89 -41.06
CA CYS A 23 -14.63 39.72 -39.69
C CYS A 23 -15.98 38.98 -39.73
N ALA A 24 -16.08 37.86 -39.03
CA ALA A 24 -17.35 37.34 -38.55
C ALA A 24 -17.10 36.70 -37.18
N SER A 25 -17.44 37.48 -36.15
CA SER A 25 -17.67 37.04 -34.78
C SER A 25 -18.80 36.02 -34.74
N GLY A 26 -18.50 34.82 -34.24
CA GLY A 26 -19.47 33.82 -33.85
C GLY A 26 -19.01 33.21 -32.55
N ASP A 27 -19.60 33.67 -31.45
CA ASP A 27 -19.49 33.05 -30.14
C ASP A 27 -19.92 31.58 -30.23
N GLY A 28 -19.01 30.71 -29.80
CA GLY A 28 -19.23 29.29 -29.69
C GLY A 28 -18.23 28.75 -28.69
N ALA A 29 -18.49 29.00 -27.41
CA ALA A 29 -17.83 28.31 -26.33
C ALA A 29 -18.05 26.79 -26.51
N SER A 30 -17.02 26.10 -27.00
CA SER A 30 -16.93 24.65 -26.86
C SER A 30 -16.68 24.37 -25.39
N GLY A 31 -17.72 23.85 -24.72
CA GLY A 31 -17.67 23.39 -23.33
C GLY A 31 -16.64 22.29 -23.11
N PRO A 32 -16.46 21.84 -21.85
CA PRO A 32 -15.54 20.75 -21.55
C PRO A 32 -15.99 19.51 -22.33
N GLY A 33 -15.04 18.91 -23.03
CA GLY A 33 -15.28 17.78 -23.92
C GLY A 33 -15.93 16.61 -23.20
N ASP A 34 -16.80 15.93 -23.95
CA ASP A 34 -17.32 14.58 -23.72
C ASP A 34 -16.51 13.78 -22.70
N THR A 35 -17.11 13.56 -21.53
CA THR A 35 -16.89 12.31 -20.79
C THR A 35 -17.37 11.20 -21.70
N ALA A 36 -16.47 10.62 -22.49
CA ALA A 36 -16.75 9.35 -23.13
C ALA A 36 -17.22 8.40 -22.01
N ASP A 37 -18.44 7.88 -22.14
CA ASP A 37 -18.98 6.84 -21.25
C ASP A 37 -17.93 5.73 -21.18
N GLN A 38 -17.16 5.67 -20.09
CA GLN A 38 -16.29 4.53 -19.84
C GLN A 38 -17.20 3.31 -19.68
N GLU A 39 -16.87 2.23 -20.37
CA GLU A 39 -17.65 1.01 -20.34
C GLU A 39 -17.77 0.51 -18.90
N THR A 40 -19.01 0.36 -18.42
CA THR A 40 -19.26 -0.19 -17.08
C THR A 40 -18.91 -1.68 -17.11
N VAL A 41 -17.96 -2.09 -16.29
CA VAL A 41 -17.53 -3.51 -16.18
C VAL A 41 -18.11 -4.20 -14.95
N ALA A 42 -18.55 -3.43 -13.96
CA ALA A 42 -19.26 -3.93 -12.79
C ALA A 42 -20.43 -3.01 -12.41
N GLU A 43 -21.56 -3.61 -12.04
CA GLU A 43 -22.72 -2.92 -11.47
C GLU A 43 -23.26 -3.76 -10.30
N ARG A 44 -23.37 -3.15 -9.13
CA ARG A 44 -23.81 -3.82 -7.89
C ARG A 44 -24.83 -2.95 -7.16
N ASP A 45 -25.92 -3.56 -6.70
CA ASP A 45 -26.94 -2.86 -5.90
C ASP A 45 -26.44 -2.56 -4.48
N ASP A 46 -25.68 -3.48 -3.89
CA ASP A 46 -25.13 -3.43 -2.53
C ASP A 46 -23.62 -3.77 -2.53
N HIS A 47 -22.95 -3.57 -1.39
CA HIS A 47 -21.57 -4.01 -1.20
C HIS A 47 -21.45 -5.51 -1.42
N HIS A 48 -20.43 -5.92 -2.15
CA HIS A 48 -20.12 -7.32 -2.35
C HIS A 48 -19.07 -7.76 -1.35
N TYR A 49 -19.27 -8.95 -0.79
CA TYR A 49 -18.35 -9.60 0.13
C TYR A 49 -18.07 -11.02 -0.34
N GLU A 50 -16.80 -11.38 -0.42
CA GLU A 50 -16.34 -12.72 -0.73
C GLU A 50 -15.10 -13.08 0.10
N ARG A 51 -15.10 -14.26 0.73
CA ARG A 51 -13.87 -14.84 1.24
C ARG A 51 -13.14 -15.57 0.13
N VAL A 52 -11.96 -15.08 -0.23
CA VAL A 52 -11.14 -15.66 -1.30
C VAL A 52 -9.93 -16.37 -0.69
N SER A 53 -9.69 -17.62 -1.08
CA SER A 53 -8.45 -18.32 -0.72
C SER A 53 -7.32 -17.89 -1.64
N TYR A 54 -6.14 -17.61 -1.09
CA TYR A 54 -4.94 -17.35 -1.88
C TYR A 54 -4.00 -18.57 -1.86
N PRO A 55 -3.30 -18.86 -2.97
CA PRO A 55 -2.35 -19.96 -3.02
C PRO A 55 -1.07 -19.60 -2.25
N THR A 56 -0.45 -20.59 -1.60
CA THR A 56 0.87 -20.41 -0.99
C THR A 56 1.96 -21.05 -1.84
N ARG A 57 3.17 -20.46 -1.84
CA ARG A 57 4.36 -21.08 -2.46
C ARG A 57 4.81 -22.34 -1.71
N GLY A 58 4.50 -22.43 -0.41
CA GLY A 58 4.76 -23.59 0.46
C GLY A 58 3.52 -24.45 0.72
N GLU A 59 3.51 -25.14 1.86
CA GLU A 59 2.33 -25.86 2.36
C GLU A 59 1.22 -24.86 2.68
N SER A 60 0.02 -25.09 2.15
CA SER A 60 -1.17 -24.26 2.40
C SER A 60 -1.94 -24.75 3.63
N ASP A 61 -2.48 -23.81 4.40
CA ASP A 61 -3.53 -24.04 5.39
C ASP A 61 -4.79 -23.26 4.99
N PRO A 62 -5.80 -23.89 4.38
CA PRO A 62 -7.00 -23.19 3.92
C PRO A 62 -7.82 -22.55 5.05
N ALA A 63 -7.56 -22.89 6.32
CA ALA A 63 -8.19 -22.22 7.46
C ALA A 63 -7.59 -20.83 7.74
N GLN A 64 -6.39 -20.53 7.22
CA GLN A 64 -5.65 -19.29 7.48
C GLN A 64 -5.13 -18.61 6.20
N ASN A 65 -5.11 -19.29 5.05
CA ASN A 65 -4.70 -18.72 3.76
C ASN A 65 -5.91 -18.26 2.95
N TRP A 66 -6.52 -17.17 3.43
CA TRP A 66 -7.64 -16.50 2.78
C TRP A 66 -7.58 -14.99 3.05
N GLY A 67 -8.31 -14.21 2.29
CA GLY A 67 -8.64 -12.83 2.62
C GLY A 67 -10.09 -12.53 2.28
N ASP A 68 -10.70 -11.65 3.05
CA ASP A 68 -12.04 -11.17 2.81
C ASP A 68 -11.98 -9.97 1.86
N LEU A 69 -12.56 -10.13 0.68
CA LEU A 69 -12.67 -9.11 -0.37
C LEU A 69 -14.01 -8.39 -0.25
N TYR A 70 -13.95 -7.07 -0.11
CA TYR A 70 -15.09 -6.17 -0.10
C TYR A 70 -15.03 -5.29 -1.35
N LEU A 71 -16.13 -5.19 -2.08
CA LEU A 71 -16.23 -4.32 -3.27
C LEU A 71 -17.41 -3.35 -3.11
N PRO A 72 -17.23 -2.07 -3.49
CA PRO A 72 -18.26 -1.05 -3.32
C PRO A 72 -19.43 -1.25 -4.28
N ALA A 73 -20.60 -0.75 -3.86
CA ALA A 73 -21.81 -0.73 -4.66
C ALA A 73 -21.70 0.30 -5.79
N GLY A 74 -22.65 0.28 -6.71
CA GLY A 74 -22.72 1.22 -7.83
C GLY A 74 -22.12 0.67 -9.11
N ARG A 75 -21.90 1.59 -10.05
CA ARG A 75 -21.43 1.30 -11.41
C ARG A 75 -19.97 1.71 -11.53
N HIS A 76 -19.12 0.77 -11.91
CA HIS A 76 -17.67 0.94 -11.98
C HIS A 76 -17.16 0.67 -13.39
N ALA A 77 -16.21 1.51 -13.82
CA ALA A 77 -15.43 1.30 -15.03
C ALA A 77 -14.19 0.47 -14.70
N VAL A 78 -13.45 0.05 -15.73
CA VAL A 78 -12.11 -0.55 -15.56
C VAL A 78 -11.21 0.44 -14.81
N ASP A 79 -10.40 -0.06 -13.88
CA ASP A 79 -9.42 0.73 -13.11
C ASP A 79 -10.03 1.99 -12.46
N SER A 80 -11.21 1.86 -11.84
CA SER A 80 -11.93 3.00 -11.24
C SER A 80 -12.09 2.91 -9.72
N VAL A 81 -11.84 1.74 -9.14
CA VAL A 81 -11.99 1.48 -7.71
C VAL A 81 -10.60 1.28 -7.08
N PRO A 82 -10.14 2.18 -6.18
CA PRO A 82 -8.85 2.00 -5.52
C PRO A 82 -8.87 0.80 -4.57
N LEU A 83 -7.74 0.08 -4.47
CA LEU A 83 -7.57 -1.05 -3.58
C LEU A 83 -6.84 -0.67 -2.29
N VAL A 84 -7.38 -1.13 -1.16
CA VAL A 84 -6.69 -1.17 0.13
C VAL A 84 -6.51 -2.62 0.59
N VAL A 85 -5.28 -3.05 0.81
CA VAL A 85 -5.00 -4.31 1.51
C VAL A 85 -4.84 -4.04 3.00
N LEU A 86 -5.63 -4.71 3.84
CA LEU A 86 -5.55 -4.61 5.29
C LEU A 86 -4.80 -5.80 5.88
N ILE A 87 -3.85 -5.53 6.78
CA ILE A 87 -3.09 -6.55 7.49
C ILE A 87 -3.27 -6.36 8.99
N HIS A 88 -3.88 -7.34 9.64
CA HIS A 88 -4.26 -7.26 11.04
C HIS A 88 -3.05 -7.39 12.00
N GLY A 89 -3.23 -6.91 13.23
CA GLY A 89 -2.26 -7.02 14.31
C GLY A 89 -2.37 -8.33 15.11
N GLY A 90 -2.00 -8.27 16.39
CA GLY A 90 -2.06 -9.46 17.27
C GLY A 90 -0.70 -10.09 17.57
N SER A 91 0.38 -9.29 17.52
CA SER A 91 1.72 -9.70 17.94
C SER A 91 2.24 -10.96 17.24
N TRP A 92 1.87 -11.15 15.97
CA TRP A 92 2.14 -12.36 15.17
C TRP A 92 1.68 -13.67 15.84
N ALA A 93 0.81 -13.62 16.84
CA ALA A 93 0.38 -14.75 17.64
C ALA A 93 -1.09 -15.09 17.37
N SER A 94 -1.45 -16.37 17.48
CA SER A 94 -2.71 -16.90 16.93
C SER A 94 -3.99 -16.52 17.66
N GLN A 95 -3.95 -15.60 18.65
CA GLN A 95 -5.14 -15.23 19.43
C GLN A 95 -6.09 -14.26 18.71
N LEU A 96 -5.58 -13.49 17.74
CA LEU A 96 -6.36 -12.54 16.94
C LEU A 96 -6.15 -12.82 15.46
N GLY A 97 -7.19 -12.61 14.65
CA GLY A 97 -7.16 -12.75 13.19
C GLY A 97 -7.59 -11.47 12.47
N ALA A 98 -7.86 -11.62 11.18
CA ALA A 98 -8.30 -10.54 10.28
C ALA A 98 -9.55 -9.78 10.77
N GLU A 99 -10.37 -10.38 11.63
CA GLU A 99 -11.58 -9.75 12.18
C GLU A 99 -11.32 -8.45 12.95
N VAL A 100 -10.11 -8.25 13.46
CA VAL A 100 -9.71 -6.99 14.12
C VAL A 100 -9.80 -5.79 13.16
N MET A 101 -9.65 -6.02 11.86
CA MET A 101 -9.69 -4.98 10.83
C MET A 101 -11.07 -4.84 10.17
N ASN A 102 -12.07 -5.64 10.55
CA ASN A 102 -13.40 -5.60 9.92
C ASN A 102 -14.06 -4.22 9.95
N PRO A 103 -14.02 -3.44 11.06
CA PRO A 103 -14.61 -2.10 11.06
C PRO A 103 -13.96 -1.19 10.00
N PHE A 104 -12.63 -1.24 9.86
CA PHE A 104 -11.95 -0.52 8.77
C PHE A 104 -12.38 -1.01 7.39
N ALA A 105 -12.53 -2.32 7.19
CA ALA A 105 -12.96 -2.85 5.90
C ALA A 105 -14.36 -2.36 5.51
N GLU A 106 -15.30 -2.37 6.46
CA GLU A 106 -16.67 -1.88 6.28
C GLU A 106 -16.70 -0.37 5.97
N ASP A 107 -16.01 0.45 6.75
CA ASP A 107 -16.01 1.90 6.55
C ASP A 107 -15.23 2.35 5.29
N LEU A 108 -14.20 1.60 4.87
CA LEU A 108 -13.45 1.90 3.64
C LEU A 108 -14.24 1.50 2.38
N VAL A 109 -15.01 0.40 2.42
CA VAL A 109 -15.90 0.06 1.28
C VAL A 109 -17.05 1.07 1.16
N ASP A 110 -17.58 1.57 2.28
CA ASP A 110 -18.53 2.69 2.31
C ASP A 110 -17.96 3.98 1.70
N ARG A 111 -16.63 4.13 1.71
CA ARG A 111 -15.90 5.24 1.07
C ARG A 111 -15.55 4.97 -0.40
N GLY A 112 -16.08 3.90 -1.00
CA GLY A 112 -15.92 3.59 -2.42
C GLY A 112 -14.62 2.86 -2.77
N MET A 113 -13.96 2.25 -1.79
CA MET A 113 -12.71 1.52 -1.99
C MET A 113 -12.97 0.01 -2.05
N ALA A 114 -12.19 -0.71 -2.86
CA ALA A 114 -12.08 -2.15 -2.70
C ALA A 114 -11.18 -2.45 -1.50
N VAL A 115 -11.56 -3.42 -0.67
CA VAL A 115 -10.76 -3.82 0.49
C VAL A 115 -10.45 -5.30 0.43
N TYR A 116 -9.17 -5.65 0.56
CA TYR A 116 -8.73 -7.03 0.72
C TYR A 116 -8.12 -7.21 2.11
N ASN A 117 -8.91 -7.72 3.06
CA ASN A 117 -8.50 -7.94 4.44
C ASN A 117 -7.95 -9.35 4.62
N ILE A 118 -6.63 -9.49 4.72
CA ILE A 118 -5.96 -10.79 4.63
C ILE A 118 -5.80 -11.48 5.99
N GLU A 119 -5.96 -12.80 5.99
CA GLU A 119 -5.53 -13.69 7.06
C GLU A 119 -4.18 -14.33 6.70
N TYR A 120 -3.40 -14.74 7.71
CA TYR A 120 -2.11 -15.42 7.51
C TYR A 120 -1.74 -16.31 8.70
N ARG A 121 -0.88 -17.33 8.52
CA ARG A 121 -0.48 -18.17 9.66
C ARG A 121 0.37 -17.41 10.67
N ARG A 122 0.17 -17.71 11.95
CA ARG A 122 0.80 -17.03 13.10
C ARG A 122 1.53 -17.98 14.04
N VAL A 123 2.37 -17.44 14.90
CA VAL A 123 3.00 -18.19 16.00
C VAL A 123 1.92 -18.86 16.85
N GLY A 124 2.06 -20.16 17.07
CA GLY A 124 1.05 -20.98 17.75
C GLY A 124 0.01 -21.63 16.83
N SER A 125 0.01 -21.32 15.52
CA SER A 125 -0.87 -21.93 14.51
C SER A 125 -0.15 -22.21 13.18
N GLY A 126 1.14 -22.56 13.23
CA GLY A 126 1.94 -22.93 12.04
C GLY A 126 2.68 -21.77 11.37
N GLY A 127 2.57 -20.55 11.90
CA GLY A 127 3.31 -19.36 11.46
C GLY A 127 4.60 -19.10 12.25
N GLY A 128 5.01 -17.83 12.27
CA GLY A 128 6.35 -17.39 12.67
C GLY A 128 7.31 -17.41 11.48
N TRP A 129 8.60 -17.26 11.73
CA TRP A 129 9.60 -17.27 10.68
C TRP A 129 9.77 -18.66 10.03
N PRO A 130 9.78 -18.77 8.68
CA PRO A 130 9.49 -17.70 7.69
C PRO A 130 8.00 -17.65 7.29
N THR A 131 7.21 -18.64 7.69
CA THR A 131 5.84 -18.89 7.21
C THR A 131 4.91 -17.68 7.25
N THR A 132 4.91 -16.88 8.33
CA THR A 132 4.06 -15.68 8.41
C THR A 132 4.38 -14.68 7.30
N PHE A 133 5.67 -14.47 7.03
CA PHE A 133 6.13 -13.55 5.99
C PHE A 133 5.82 -14.11 4.60
N SER A 134 6.05 -15.41 4.38
CA SER A 134 5.68 -16.09 3.14
C SER A 134 4.18 -15.98 2.86
N ASP A 135 3.34 -16.22 3.86
CA ASP A 135 1.88 -16.15 3.72
C ASP A 135 1.39 -14.76 3.35
N VAL A 136 1.93 -13.72 3.98
CA VAL A 136 1.59 -12.32 3.64
C VAL A 136 2.09 -11.97 2.25
N ALA A 137 3.29 -12.42 1.88
CA ALA A 137 3.82 -12.20 0.54
C ALA A 137 2.94 -12.87 -0.54
N ASP A 138 2.52 -14.11 -0.29
CA ASP A 138 1.63 -14.89 -1.16
C ASP A 138 0.25 -14.25 -1.28
N ALA A 139 -0.31 -13.74 -0.17
CA ALA A 139 -1.59 -13.03 -0.17
C ALA A 139 -1.52 -11.74 -0.99
N LEU A 140 -0.45 -10.95 -0.84
CA LEU A 140 -0.25 -9.72 -1.60
C LEU A 140 -0.05 -10.02 -3.10
N ASP A 141 0.77 -11.01 -3.45
CA ASP A 141 0.99 -11.39 -4.85
C ASP A 141 -0.30 -11.95 -5.51
N HIS A 142 -1.25 -12.43 -4.70
CA HIS A 142 -2.57 -12.86 -5.18
C HIS A 142 -3.45 -11.70 -5.67
N VAL A 143 -3.13 -10.44 -5.31
CA VAL A 143 -3.88 -9.27 -5.79
C VAL A 143 -3.93 -9.22 -7.33
N ILE A 144 -2.86 -9.62 -8.01
CA ILE A 144 -2.83 -9.68 -9.49
C ILE A 144 -3.93 -10.60 -10.04
N ARG A 145 -4.28 -11.68 -9.33
CA ARG A 145 -5.37 -12.58 -9.73
C ARG A 145 -6.75 -12.01 -9.39
N LEU A 146 -6.85 -11.22 -8.31
CA LEU A 146 -8.08 -10.53 -7.97
C LEU A 146 -8.40 -9.45 -9.02
N ASP A 147 -7.40 -8.71 -9.47
CA ASP A 147 -7.52 -7.72 -10.55
C ASP A 147 -8.04 -8.34 -11.86
N GLU A 148 -7.46 -9.47 -12.28
CA GLU A 148 -7.95 -10.24 -13.44
C GLU A 148 -9.43 -10.65 -13.32
N GLN A 149 -9.91 -10.91 -12.10
CA GLN A 149 -11.28 -11.33 -11.81
C GLN A 149 -12.25 -10.15 -11.64
N TYR A 150 -11.74 -9.02 -11.15
CA TYR A 150 -12.47 -7.81 -10.78
C TYR A 150 -11.80 -6.59 -11.43
N PRO A 151 -11.95 -6.41 -12.75
CA PRO A 151 -11.19 -5.42 -13.52
C PRO A 151 -11.54 -3.96 -13.20
N GLU A 152 -12.55 -3.72 -12.36
CA GLU A 152 -12.80 -2.39 -11.81
C GLU A 152 -11.77 -1.95 -10.75
N ILE A 153 -11.08 -2.90 -10.12
CA ILE A 153 -10.04 -2.63 -9.12
C ILE A 153 -8.84 -1.99 -9.82
N THR A 154 -8.24 -0.98 -9.20
CA THR A 154 -7.00 -0.38 -9.69
C THR A 154 -5.81 -0.96 -8.95
N THR A 155 -4.87 -1.58 -9.69
CA THR A 155 -3.59 -2.09 -9.16
C THR A 155 -2.36 -1.33 -9.65
N ASP A 156 -2.51 -0.05 -9.97
CA ASP A 156 -1.37 0.83 -10.29
C ASP A 156 -1.06 1.83 -9.15
N ASP A 157 -1.92 1.87 -8.13
CA ASP A 157 -2.01 2.94 -7.13
C ASP A 157 -2.25 2.38 -5.70
N GLU A 158 -1.60 1.27 -5.35
CA GLU A 158 -2.09 0.42 -4.27
C GLU A 158 -1.57 0.76 -2.87
N LEU A 159 -2.51 0.77 -1.94
CA LEU A 159 -2.28 1.08 -0.53
C LEU A 159 -2.33 -0.20 0.31
N VAL A 160 -1.28 -0.42 1.10
CA VAL A 160 -1.32 -1.42 2.18
C VAL A 160 -1.39 -0.69 3.52
N VAL A 161 -2.34 -1.11 4.34
CA VAL A 161 -2.52 -0.61 5.71
C VAL A 161 -2.34 -1.78 6.65
N GLY A 162 -1.64 -1.54 7.76
CA GLY A 162 -1.58 -2.55 8.81
C GLY A 162 -1.60 -1.97 10.20
N HIS A 163 -1.99 -2.78 11.18
CA HIS A 163 -1.95 -2.46 12.60
C HIS A 163 -0.92 -3.31 13.34
N SER A 164 -0.15 -2.71 14.25
CA SER A 164 0.78 -3.44 15.14
C SER A 164 1.73 -4.35 14.34
N ALA A 165 1.73 -5.65 14.60
CA ALA A 165 2.43 -6.67 13.80
C ALA A 165 2.11 -6.58 12.29
N GLY A 166 0.85 -6.37 11.93
CA GLY A 166 0.41 -6.16 10.56
C GLY A 166 0.93 -4.86 9.96
N ALA A 167 1.14 -3.83 10.76
CA ALA A 167 1.76 -2.58 10.31
C ALA A 167 3.24 -2.79 9.95
N GLN A 168 3.97 -3.62 10.70
CA GLN A 168 5.33 -4.01 10.32
C GLN A 168 5.31 -4.81 9.01
N LEU A 169 4.39 -5.77 8.85
CA LEU A 169 4.26 -6.56 7.63
C LEU A 169 3.88 -5.70 6.41
N ALA A 170 2.98 -4.74 6.58
CA ALA A 170 2.62 -3.76 5.55
C ALA A 170 3.84 -2.94 5.10
N MET A 171 4.63 -2.46 6.06
CA MET A 171 5.83 -1.67 5.80
C MET A 171 6.93 -2.50 5.11
N TRP A 172 7.16 -3.73 5.56
CA TRP A 172 8.05 -4.68 4.89
C TRP A 172 7.60 -4.99 3.46
N SER A 173 6.29 -5.10 3.23
CA SER A 173 5.76 -5.41 1.90
C SER A 173 6.10 -4.39 0.82
N GLY A 174 6.17 -3.10 1.19
CA GLY A 174 6.55 -2.03 0.27
C GLY A 174 8.00 -2.11 -0.21
N THR A 175 8.86 -2.87 0.48
CA THR A 175 10.30 -2.93 0.22
C THR A 175 10.75 -4.29 -0.31
N ARG A 176 9.83 -5.27 -0.45
CA ARG A 176 10.09 -6.62 -0.97
C ARG A 176 10.82 -6.64 -2.33
N HIS A 177 10.56 -5.64 -3.17
CA HIS A 177 11.15 -5.54 -4.50
C HIS A 177 12.65 -5.22 -4.49
N SER A 178 13.21 -4.85 -3.34
CA SER A 178 14.63 -4.55 -3.14
C SER A 178 15.37 -5.65 -2.36
N LEU A 179 14.68 -6.73 -2.00
CA LEU A 179 15.28 -7.89 -1.33
C LEU A 179 16.11 -8.73 -2.32
N ASP A 180 17.12 -9.43 -1.79
CA ASP A 180 17.89 -10.40 -2.55
C ASP A 180 17.03 -11.65 -2.88
N ASP A 181 17.35 -12.35 -3.98
CA ASP A 181 16.52 -13.45 -4.52
C ASP A 181 16.25 -14.59 -3.51
N ASP A 182 17.13 -14.81 -2.54
CA ASP A 182 17.01 -15.87 -1.52
C ASP A 182 16.31 -15.44 -0.23
N GLU A 183 15.93 -14.17 -0.11
CA GLU A 183 15.20 -13.64 1.05
C GLU A 183 13.70 -13.99 1.00
N VAL A 184 13.07 -14.03 2.18
CA VAL A 184 11.63 -14.31 2.26
C VAL A 184 10.85 -13.20 1.56
N GLY A 185 9.92 -13.59 0.68
CA GLY A 185 9.07 -12.62 -0.02
C GLY A 185 9.76 -11.82 -1.13
N SER A 186 10.97 -12.16 -1.55
CA SER A 186 11.61 -11.57 -2.73
C SER A 186 10.77 -11.78 -4.02
N ASP A 187 11.14 -11.06 -5.09
CA ASP A 187 10.48 -11.10 -6.41
C ASP A 187 8.93 -10.93 -6.36
N PRO A 188 8.44 -9.81 -5.81
CA PRO A 188 7.00 -9.58 -5.69
C PRO A 188 6.32 -9.38 -7.05
N ALA A 189 5.18 -10.04 -7.23
CA ALA A 189 4.28 -9.81 -8.36
C ALA A 189 3.44 -8.55 -8.15
N PHE A 190 3.10 -8.25 -6.89
CA PHE A 190 2.36 -7.07 -6.47
C PHE A 190 3.25 -6.12 -5.67
N ARG A 191 3.21 -4.81 -5.97
CA ARG A 191 4.09 -3.82 -5.36
C ARG A 191 3.30 -2.64 -4.81
N PRO A 192 3.13 -2.55 -3.47
CA PRO A 192 2.51 -1.37 -2.87
C PRO A 192 3.22 -0.09 -3.31
N THR A 193 2.43 0.92 -3.70
CA THR A 193 2.98 2.24 -4.06
C THR A 193 3.05 3.17 -2.85
N ARG A 194 2.30 2.86 -1.79
CA ARG A 194 2.17 3.65 -0.55
C ARG A 194 1.79 2.74 0.62
N VAL A 195 2.16 3.14 1.84
CA VAL A 195 1.87 2.36 3.05
C VAL A 195 1.40 3.25 4.20
N VAL A 196 0.37 2.79 4.92
CA VAL A 196 -0.06 3.39 6.19
C VAL A 196 0.21 2.41 7.33
N SER A 197 0.96 2.85 8.34
CA SER A 197 1.30 2.08 9.52
C SER A 197 0.50 2.59 10.72
N LEU A 198 -0.30 1.72 11.35
CA LEU A 198 -1.03 2.02 12.59
C LEU A 198 -0.34 1.33 13.77
N ALA A 199 0.33 2.08 14.63
CA ALA A 199 1.05 1.59 15.82
C ALA A 199 2.06 0.45 15.54
N GLY A 200 2.80 0.53 14.43
CA GLY A 200 3.75 -0.51 14.03
C GLY A 200 5.10 -0.51 14.78
N PRO A 201 5.69 -1.68 15.07
CA PRO A 201 7.08 -1.79 15.48
C PRO A 201 8.00 -1.67 14.26
N LEU A 202 8.24 -0.43 13.84
CA LEU A 202 8.97 -0.08 12.61
C LEU A 202 10.49 -0.10 12.76
N ASP A 203 11.00 -0.26 13.99
CA ASP A 203 12.39 -0.58 14.30
C ASP A 203 12.38 -1.84 15.18
N MET A 204 12.39 -2.99 14.52
CA MET A 204 12.21 -4.30 15.18
C MET A 204 13.37 -4.62 16.11
N VAL A 205 14.61 -4.22 15.75
CA VAL A 205 15.77 -4.39 16.63
C VAL A 205 15.63 -3.55 17.91
N TYR A 206 15.21 -2.29 17.79
CA TYR A 206 14.92 -1.44 18.94
C TYR A 206 13.83 -2.08 19.82
N ALA A 207 12.69 -2.44 19.24
CA ALA A 207 11.58 -3.01 20.01
C ALA A 207 11.98 -4.31 20.73
N ALA A 208 12.64 -5.24 20.05
CA ALA A 208 13.10 -6.50 20.66
C ALA A 208 14.11 -6.26 21.79
N THR A 209 15.05 -5.33 21.63
CA THR A 209 16.05 -5.00 22.67
C THR A 209 15.48 -4.18 23.83
N HIS A 210 14.26 -3.65 23.69
CA HIS A 210 13.53 -2.91 24.73
C HIS A 210 12.37 -3.71 25.33
N GLY A 211 12.40 -5.05 25.18
CA GLY A 211 11.53 -5.98 25.90
C GLY A 211 10.35 -6.52 25.11
N ASP A 212 10.30 -6.34 23.80
CA ASP A 212 9.30 -6.98 22.96
C ASP A 212 9.69 -8.43 22.57
N ASP A 213 9.44 -9.37 23.47
CA ASP A 213 9.71 -10.80 23.26
C ASP A 213 8.85 -11.42 22.14
N ARG A 214 7.79 -10.73 21.68
CA ARG A 214 6.89 -11.24 20.65
C ARG A 214 7.55 -11.18 19.28
N ILE A 215 8.36 -10.14 19.02
CA ILE A 215 9.24 -10.05 17.84
C ILE A 215 10.25 -11.19 17.86
N VAL A 216 10.89 -11.43 19.01
CA VAL A 216 11.85 -12.52 19.21
C VAL A 216 11.22 -13.88 18.89
N SER A 217 10.00 -14.12 19.38
CA SER A 217 9.25 -15.35 19.08
C SER A 217 8.86 -15.46 17.61
N ALA A 218 8.44 -14.36 16.98
CA ALA A 218 8.03 -14.34 15.57
C ALA A 218 9.21 -14.62 14.64
N LEU A 219 10.37 -14.03 14.92
CA LEU A 219 11.60 -14.22 14.14
C LEU A 219 12.40 -15.46 14.56
N GLY A 220 11.99 -16.15 15.63
CA GLY A 220 12.66 -17.36 16.12
C GLY A 220 14.06 -17.11 16.68
N GLY A 221 14.29 -15.94 17.25
CA GLY A 221 15.55 -15.54 17.88
C GLY A 221 15.66 -14.02 18.10
N SER A 222 16.55 -13.61 19.01
CA SER A 222 16.88 -12.20 19.24
C SER A 222 17.70 -11.61 18.08
N PRO A 223 17.83 -10.27 17.98
CA PRO A 223 18.67 -9.64 16.96
C PRO A 223 20.12 -10.16 16.91
N SER A 224 20.67 -10.57 18.06
CA SER A 224 22.01 -11.15 18.13
C SER A 224 22.09 -12.61 17.70
N GLU A 225 20.98 -13.36 17.75
CA GLU A 225 20.95 -14.78 17.41
C GLU A 225 20.60 -15.02 15.94
N VAL A 226 19.73 -14.19 15.37
CA VAL A 226 19.25 -14.30 13.99
C VAL A 226 19.32 -12.97 13.22
N PRO A 227 20.48 -12.28 13.19
CA PRO A 227 20.59 -10.94 12.64
C PRO A 227 20.08 -10.82 11.20
N ASP A 228 20.37 -11.81 10.35
CA ASP A 228 19.95 -11.82 8.94
C ASP A 228 18.42 -11.76 8.78
N ARG A 229 17.66 -12.35 9.72
CA ARG A 229 16.18 -12.29 9.69
C ARG A 229 15.68 -10.89 9.97
N TYR A 230 16.29 -10.19 10.94
CA TYR A 230 15.94 -8.80 11.22
C TYR A 230 16.32 -7.90 10.03
N THR A 231 17.52 -8.07 9.46
CA THR A 231 17.91 -7.33 8.25
C THR A 231 16.89 -7.48 7.13
N SER A 232 16.35 -8.69 6.95
CA SER A 232 15.41 -9.00 5.87
C SER A 232 14.02 -8.36 6.00
N VAL A 233 13.51 -8.18 7.23
CA VAL A 233 12.11 -7.77 7.45
C VAL A 233 11.92 -6.52 8.32
N ASP A 234 12.97 -5.98 8.91
CA ASP A 234 12.89 -4.78 9.75
C ASP A 234 12.71 -3.52 8.88
N PRO A 235 11.58 -2.79 8.99
CA PRO A 235 11.29 -1.67 8.09
C PRO A 235 12.37 -0.59 8.10
N ILE A 236 12.90 -0.21 9.27
CA ILE A 236 13.90 0.88 9.37
C ILE A 236 15.20 0.55 8.63
N GLN A 237 15.51 -0.74 8.47
CA GLN A 237 16.69 -1.21 7.75
C GLN A 237 16.49 -1.18 6.22
N ASN A 238 15.22 -1.28 5.78
CA ASN A 238 14.84 -1.48 4.38
C ASN A 238 14.14 -0.27 3.73
N ILE A 239 14.32 0.95 4.25
CA ILE A 239 13.64 2.15 3.72
C ILE A 239 13.92 2.38 2.23
N ASP A 240 12.85 2.35 1.41
CA ASP A 240 12.81 2.96 0.08
C ASP A 240 12.24 4.40 0.18
N PRO A 241 13.05 5.45 -0.07
CA PRO A 241 12.60 6.83 0.05
C PRO A 241 11.50 7.24 -0.96
N ARG A 242 11.25 6.43 -2.00
CA ARG A 242 10.27 6.73 -3.05
C ARG A 242 8.86 6.31 -2.68
N ILE A 243 8.70 5.41 -1.71
CA ILE A 243 7.39 4.93 -1.25
C ILE A 243 6.87 5.89 -0.16
N PRO A 244 5.74 6.58 -0.37
CA PRO A 244 5.10 7.36 0.68
C PRO A 244 4.68 6.50 1.85
N VAL A 245 5.04 6.95 3.05
CA VAL A 245 4.66 6.32 4.31
C VAL A 245 3.95 7.31 5.20
N VAL A 246 2.80 6.92 5.75
CA VAL A 246 2.18 7.61 6.88
C VAL A 246 2.19 6.69 8.09
N ALA A 247 2.90 7.07 9.14
CA ALA A 247 2.88 6.39 10.41
C ALA A 247 1.93 7.12 11.38
N VAL A 248 0.90 6.43 11.84
CA VAL A 248 -0.03 6.89 12.87
C VAL A 248 0.24 6.11 14.16
N HIS A 249 0.42 6.81 15.28
CA HIS A 249 0.75 6.18 16.56
C HIS A 249 0.07 6.87 17.74
N GLY A 250 -0.50 6.11 18.66
CA GLY A 250 -1.08 6.66 19.90
C GLY A 250 -0.02 7.12 20.89
N THR A 251 -0.16 8.31 21.48
CA THR A 251 0.86 8.83 22.42
C THR A 251 0.91 8.10 23.76
N ALA A 252 -0.14 7.35 24.09
CA ALA A 252 -0.24 6.54 25.32
C ALA A 252 0.02 5.04 25.07
N ASP A 253 0.52 4.66 23.90
CA ASP A 253 0.83 3.27 23.58
C ASP A 253 1.98 2.73 24.44
N THR A 254 1.67 1.75 25.29
CA THR A 254 2.65 1.04 26.12
C THR A 254 2.96 -0.36 25.61
N MET A 255 2.30 -0.81 24.55
CA MET A 255 2.50 -2.14 23.96
C MET A 255 3.53 -2.10 22.84
N VAL A 256 3.47 -1.07 21.99
CA VAL A 256 4.49 -0.72 21.02
C VAL A 256 4.85 0.73 21.29
N SER A 257 6.11 1.01 21.62
CA SER A 257 6.48 2.39 21.93
C SER A 257 6.31 3.29 20.69
N PRO A 258 5.74 4.51 20.83
CA PRO A 258 5.66 5.50 19.75
C PRO A 258 7.01 5.89 19.16
N GLU A 259 8.09 5.66 19.92
CA GLU A 259 9.47 5.78 19.45
C GLU A 259 9.73 4.97 18.17
N ASN A 260 9.04 3.84 17.96
CA ASN A 260 9.17 3.08 16.71
C ASN A 260 8.79 3.92 15.49
N SER A 261 7.63 4.59 15.52
CA SER A 261 7.18 5.44 14.42
C SER A 261 8.00 6.72 14.30
N ILE A 262 8.40 7.32 15.43
CA ILE A 262 9.26 8.52 15.44
C ILE A 262 10.60 8.21 14.77
N ARG A 263 11.30 7.15 15.23
CA ARG A 263 12.61 6.74 14.70
C ARG A 263 12.55 6.40 13.22
N TYR A 264 11.50 5.70 12.79
CA TYR A 264 11.32 5.35 11.40
C TYR A 264 11.14 6.59 10.52
N ILE A 265 10.23 7.51 10.88
CA ILE A 265 9.97 8.72 10.08
C ILE A 265 11.19 9.67 10.09
N ASP A 266 11.94 9.74 11.19
CA ASP A 266 13.22 10.45 11.23
C ASP A 266 14.25 9.84 10.26
N ALA A 267 14.31 8.51 10.17
CA ALA A 267 15.21 7.82 9.24
C ALA A 267 14.77 8.01 7.76
N VAL A 268 13.47 8.00 7.47
CA VAL A 268 12.92 8.34 6.14
C VAL A 268 13.31 9.76 5.76
N THR A 269 13.13 10.72 6.68
CA THR A 269 13.47 12.14 6.47
C THR A 269 14.96 12.31 6.20
N GLN A 270 15.84 11.62 6.95
CA GLN A 270 17.28 11.65 6.73
C GLN A 270 17.69 11.10 5.35
N ARG A 271 16.90 10.21 4.76
CA ARG A 271 17.08 9.69 3.40
C ARG A 271 16.37 10.53 2.33
N SER A 272 15.84 11.71 2.70
CA SER A 272 15.03 12.57 1.81
C SER A 272 13.81 11.83 1.22
N GLY A 273 13.25 10.89 1.98
CA GLY A 273 12.07 10.12 1.59
C GLY A 273 10.76 10.81 1.93
N ILE A 274 9.66 10.19 1.50
CA ILE A 274 8.30 10.71 1.66
C ILE A 274 7.68 10.10 2.93
N GLY A 275 7.77 10.79 4.06
CA GLY A 275 7.30 10.30 5.36
C GLY A 275 6.44 11.30 6.12
N ALA A 276 5.35 10.84 6.72
CA ALA A 276 4.53 11.59 7.64
C ALA A 276 4.35 10.85 8.96
N LEU A 277 4.40 11.60 10.07
CA LEU A 277 4.07 11.10 11.40
C LEU A 277 2.82 11.80 11.92
N VAL A 278 1.83 11.02 12.36
CA VAL A 278 0.65 11.48 13.07
C VAL A 278 0.65 10.85 14.46
N LEU A 279 0.74 11.68 15.49
CA LEU A 279 0.62 11.24 16.87
C LEU A 279 -0.80 11.49 17.36
N ALA A 280 -1.54 10.42 17.64
CA ALA A 280 -2.91 10.46 18.13
C ALA A 280 -2.89 10.63 19.66
N ASP A 281 -3.27 11.80 20.14
CA ASP A 281 -3.09 12.16 21.55
C ASP A 281 -4.00 11.34 22.47
N GLY A 282 -3.43 10.66 23.45
CA GLY A 282 -4.16 9.87 24.45
C GLY A 282 -4.62 8.49 23.99
N GLU A 283 -4.49 8.15 22.70
CA GLU A 283 -4.77 6.80 22.22
C GLU A 283 -3.69 5.81 22.70
N ASP A 284 -4.13 4.63 23.11
CA ASP A 284 -3.31 3.46 23.39
C ASP A 284 -3.26 2.50 22.18
N HIS A 285 -2.60 1.35 22.35
CA HIS A 285 -2.36 0.40 21.27
C HIS A 285 -3.62 -0.14 20.59
N VAL A 286 -4.68 -0.33 21.38
CA VAL A 286 -5.92 -1.00 20.95
C VAL A 286 -6.95 0.03 20.54
N SER A 287 -7.06 1.11 21.31
CA SER A 287 -7.97 2.21 21.00
C SER A 287 -7.69 2.81 19.63
N LEU A 288 -6.43 2.92 19.19
CA LEU A 288 -6.09 3.47 17.87
C LEU A 288 -6.84 2.81 16.69
N VAL A 289 -7.20 1.53 16.80
CA VAL A 289 -7.95 0.79 15.76
C VAL A 289 -9.38 0.47 16.15
N SER A 290 -9.85 0.97 17.29
CA SER A 290 -11.24 0.85 17.71
C SER A 290 -12.11 1.86 16.97
N ALA A 291 -13.28 1.43 16.51
CA ALA A 291 -14.31 2.32 15.97
C ALA A 291 -14.78 3.39 16.98
N ASP A 292 -14.57 3.15 18.28
CA ASP A 292 -14.88 4.11 19.36
C ASP A 292 -13.78 5.17 19.59
N SER A 293 -12.66 5.10 18.87
CA SER A 293 -11.55 6.05 19.01
C SER A 293 -11.95 7.47 18.64
N ALA A 294 -11.43 8.46 19.37
CA ALA A 294 -11.60 9.86 19.00
C ALA A 294 -10.89 10.19 17.68
N HIS A 295 -9.91 9.37 17.28
CA HIS A 295 -9.12 9.53 16.07
C HIS A 295 -9.57 8.61 14.92
N TYR A 296 -10.59 7.77 15.13
CA TYR A 296 -11.00 6.78 14.13
C TYR A 296 -11.31 7.37 12.75
N GLN A 297 -12.14 8.41 12.70
CA GLN A 297 -12.49 9.09 11.45
C GLN A 297 -11.27 9.77 10.80
N GLN A 298 -10.37 10.35 11.60
CA GLN A 298 -9.12 10.90 11.08
C GLN A 298 -8.24 9.84 10.44
N ILE A 299 -8.20 8.62 11.00
CA ILE A 299 -7.43 7.51 10.43
C ILE A 299 -8.04 7.05 9.11
N LEU A 300 -9.37 6.93 9.02
CA LEU A 300 -10.05 6.63 7.76
C LEU A 300 -9.77 7.73 6.72
N ASP A 301 -9.80 9.00 7.10
CA ASP A 301 -9.47 10.12 6.22
C ASP A 301 -8.02 10.05 5.74
N ILE A 302 -7.07 9.71 6.62
CA ILE A 302 -5.68 9.49 6.23
C ILE A 302 -5.57 8.37 5.20
N ILE A 303 -6.26 7.24 5.39
CA ILE A 303 -6.23 6.11 4.46
C ILE A 303 -6.79 6.53 3.10
N SER A 304 -8.00 7.12 3.07
CA SER A 304 -8.63 7.58 1.82
C SER A 304 -7.80 8.65 1.11
N GLU A 305 -7.33 9.68 1.83
CA GLU A 305 -6.49 10.72 1.24
C GLU A 305 -5.16 10.19 0.71
N THR A 306 -4.56 9.20 1.40
CA THR A 306 -3.31 8.57 0.95
C THR A 306 -3.55 7.79 -0.33
N SER A 307 -4.71 7.14 -0.46
CA SER A 307 -5.11 6.44 -1.68
C SER A 307 -5.40 7.37 -2.85
N ASP A 308 -6.11 8.48 -2.62
CA ASP A 308 -6.60 9.37 -3.69
C ASP A 308 -5.51 10.26 -4.30
N LYS A 309 -4.43 10.53 -3.57
CA LYS A 309 -3.36 11.43 -4.01
C LYS A 309 -2.30 10.69 -4.80
N THR A 310 -1.77 11.30 -5.84
CA THR A 310 -0.56 10.78 -6.50
C THR A 310 0.66 10.80 -5.57
N VAL A 311 1.66 9.97 -5.85
CA VAL A 311 2.95 9.99 -5.11
C VAL A 311 3.56 11.39 -5.07
N ASP A 312 3.48 12.13 -6.18
CA ASP A 312 3.97 13.51 -6.27
C ASP A 312 3.19 14.49 -5.36
N GLU A 313 1.89 14.28 -5.18
CA GLU A 313 1.07 15.07 -4.26
C GLU A 313 1.41 14.76 -2.79
N LEU A 314 1.58 13.48 -2.46
CA LEU A 314 2.05 13.05 -1.14
C LEU A 314 3.45 13.58 -0.83
N ALA A 315 4.36 13.54 -1.81
CA ALA A 315 5.69 14.12 -1.70
C ALA A 315 5.62 15.62 -1.38
N ARG A 316 4.79 16.38 -2.10
CA ARG A 316 4.60 17.83 -1.83
C ARG A 316 3.96 18.10 -0.47
N GLN A 317 3.02 17.27 -0.03
CA GLN A 317 2.35 17.41 1.26
C GLN A 317 3.31 17.12 2.44
N HIS A 318 4.22 16.18 2.27
CA HIS A 318 5.11 15.70 3.33
C HIS A 318 6.52 16.29 3.27
N SER A 319 6.89 16.96 2.18
CA SER A 319 8.10 17.77 2.09
C SER A 319 8.01 18.92 3.11
N ARG A 320 8.78 18.81 4.20
CA ARG A 320 9.01 19.89 5.17
C ARG A 320 10.36 20.55 4.94
#